data_AF-A0A2M8JUS9-F1
#
_entry.id   AF-A0A2M8JUS9-F1
#
_cell.length_a   1.000
_cell.length_b   1.000
_cell.length_c   1.000
_cell.angle_alpha   90.00
_cell.angle_beta   90.00
_cell.angle_gamma   90.00
#
_symmetry.space_group_name_H-M   'P 1'
#
loop_
_entity.id
_entity.type
_entity.pdbx_description
1 polymer ?
#
loop_
_entity_poly.entity_id
_entity_poly.type
_entity_poly.pdbx_seq_one_letter_code
_entity_poly.pdbx_strand_id
1 'polypeptide(L)'
;MKIYHLETLIKFGVYNGKTLQQVMSIDKPYIEFCLNKLEHFVITEETIRMYQMINPTFILSIKAENALREKIKKLKDLFEQEDDNDWDEEDGNEHPKDSYGSSGTKYGWYNGFSDDVIDDAFEGDPSNTWNVD
;
A
#
# COMPACT_ATOMS: atom_id res chain seq x y z
N MET A 1 12.15 0.86 7.75
CA MET A 1 13.02 1.75 6.93
C MET A 1 12.39 3.14 6.88
N LYS A 2 13.13 4.23 6.62
CA LYS A 2 12.55 5.58 6.54
C LYS A 2 12.82 6.23 5.19
N ILE A 3 11.76 6.80 4.61
CA ILE A 3 11.81 7.54 3.35
C ILE A 3 12.18 9.00 3.65
N TYR A 4 13.14 9.53 2.90
CA TYR A 4 13.61 10.90 2.99
C TYR A 4 13.26 11.64 1.70
N HIS A 5 12.59 12.78 1.84
CA HIS A 5 12.27 13.72 0.77
C HIS A 5 13.24 14.91 0.80
N LEU A 6 13.20 15.76 -0.23
CA LEU A 6 14.11 16.91 -0.40
C LEU A 6 14.13 17.85 0.82
N GLU A 7 12.97 18.12 1.39
CA GLU A 7 12.80 18.97 2.58
C GLU A 7 13.01 18.24 3.90
N THR A 8 13.18 16.91 3.88
CA THR A 8 13.36 16.13 5.11
C THR A 8 14.69 16.49 5.77
N LEU A 9 14.62 16.83 7.05
CA LEU A 9 15.79 17.11 7.87
C LEU A 9 16.54 15.81 8.21
N ILE A 10 17.83 15.79 7.90
CA ILE A 10 18.74 14.74 8.34
C ILE A 10 19.05 14.96 9.83
N LYS A 11 18.69 14.00 10.67
CA LYS A 11 18.90 14.04 12.13
C LYS A 11 20.07 13.17 12.60
N PHE A 12 20.97 12.81 11.69
CA PHE A 12 22.09 11.91 11.96
C PHE A 12 23.35 12.33 11.16
N GLY A 13 24.52 11.85 11.59
CA GLY A 13 25.78 12.09 10.89
C GLY A 13 26.26 13.55 10.92
N VAL A 14 27.19 13.87 10.00
CA VAL A 14 27.89 15.16 9.94
C VAL A 14 26.98 16.31 9.50
N TYR A 15 25.95 16.01 8.70
CA TYR A 15 24.99 17.00 8.19
C TYR A 15 23.69 17.08 9.02
N ASN A 16 23.79 16.79 10.32
CA ASN A 16 22.66 16.91 11.24
C ASN A 16 22.08 18.33 11.21
N GLY A 17 20.77 18.44 11.01
CA GLY A 17 20.03 19.70 10.93
C GLY A 17 19.94 20.31 9.54
N LYS A 18 20.54 19.68 8.51
CA LYS A 18 20.36 20.08 7.10
C LYS A 18 19.28 19.27 6.41
N THR A 19 18.66 19.83 5.38
CA THR A 19 17.69 19.10 4.54
C THR A 19 18.43 18.21 3.54
N LEU A 20 17.77 17.14 3.08
CA LEU A 20 18.32 16.25 2.06
C LEU A 20 18.79 17.01 0.81
N GLN A 21 17.99 17.98 0.35
CA GLN A 21 18.32 18.83 -0.79
C GLN A 21 19.63 19.61 -0.58
N GLN A 22 19.83 20.19 0.61
CA GLN A 22 21.07 20.90 0.93
C GLN A 22 22.25 19.94 0.88
N VAL A 23 22.12 18.75 1.44
CA VAL A 23 23.21 17.76 1.45
C VAL A 23 23.51 17.25 0.04
N MET A 24 22.50 17.01 -0.78
CA MET A 24 22.67 16.65 -2.20
C MET A 24 23.38 17.72 -3.01
N SER A 25 23.23 19.00 -2.65
CA SER A 25 23.92 20.12 -3.29
C SER A 25 25.35 20.33 -2.79
N ILE A 26 25.67 19.87 -1.58
CA ILE A 26 26.99 20.05 -0.96
C ILE A 26 27.89 18.85 -1.26
N ASP A 27 27.39 17.64 -1.03
CA ASP A 27 28.21 16.42 -0.96
C ASP A 27 27.44 15.21 -1.50
N LYS A 28 27.51 15.03 -2.82
CA LYS A 28 26.98 13.86 -3.51
C LYS A 28 27.60 12.53 -2.98
N PRO A 29 28.92 12.39 -2.83
CA PRO A 29 29.53 11.16 -2.28
C PRO A 29 28.95 10.73 -0.94
N TYR A 30 28.62 11.68 -0.05
CA TYR A 30 27.98 11.38 1.22
C TYR A 30 26.61 10.74 1.04
N ILE A 31 25.78 11.25 0.13
CA ILE A 31 24.46 10.66 -0.17
C ILE A 31 24.61 9.24 -0.71
N GLU A 32 25.57 9.01 -1.61
CA GLU A 32 25.85 7.67 -2.12
C GLU A 32 26.30 6.73 -1.00
N PHE A 33 27.13 7.20 -0.07
CA PHE A 33 27.52 6.43 1.11
C PHE A 33 26.31 6.07 1.98
N CYS A 34 25.42 7.04 2.25
CA CYS A 34 24.19 6.80 3.01
C CYS A 34 23.30 5.75 2.32
N LEU A 35 23.12 5.85 1.00
CA LEU A 35 22.36 4.87 0.22
C LEU A 35 23.00 3.47 0.29
N ASN A 36 24.32 3.36 0.33
CA ASN A 36 25.00 2.07 0.37
C ASN A 36 25.12 1.45 1.77
N LYS A 37 25.23 2.26 2.83
CA LYS A 37 25.56 1.79 4.18
C LYS A 37 24.40 1.83 5.17
N LEU A 38 23.45 2.76 5.00
CA LEU A 38 22.39 2.97 5.99
C LEU A 38 21.10 2.30 5.53
N GLU A 39 20.73 1.15 6.08
CA GLU A 39 19.51 0.44 5.70
C GLU A 39 18.23 1.25 5.93
N HIS A 40 18.21 2.05 7.00
CA HIS A 40 17.06 2.90 7.33
C HIS A 40 16.94 4.13 6.42
N PHE A 41 17.91 4.39 5.54
CA PHE A 41 17.93 5.55 4.65
C PHE A 41 17.49 5.17 3.23
N VAL A 42 16.32 5.64 2.85
CA VAL A 42 15.73 5.42 1.52
C VAL A 42 15.31 6.74 0.91
N ILE A 43 15.56 6.90 -0.39
CA ILE A 43 15.13 8.05 -1.18
C ILE A 43 14.29 7.51 -2.34
N THR A 44 13.16 8.12 -2.68
CA THR A 44 12.38 7.64 -3.83
C THR A 44 12.96 8.13 -5.15
N GLU A 45 12.69 7.41 -6.25
CA GLU A 45 13.03 7.87 -7.59
C GLU A 45 12.40 9.25 -7.89
N GLU A 46 11.20 9.50 -7.37
CA GLU A 46 10.53 10.81 -7.48
C GLU A 46 11.35 11.92 -6.84
N THR A 47 11.89 11.69 -5.65
CA THR A 47 12.73 12.67 -4.95
C THR A 47 13.99 12.99 -5.76
N ILE A 48 14.61 11.98 -6.39
CA ILE A 48 15.77 12.19 -7.27
C ILE A 48 15.35 12.98 -8.52
N ARG A 49 14.22 12.65 -9.14
CA ARG A 49 13.70 13.39 -10.31
C ARG A 49 13.40 14.84 -9.98
N MET A 50 12.75 15.10 -8.84
CA MET A 50 12.49 16.46 -8.36
C MET A 50 13.80 17.23 -8.17
N TYR A 51 14.83 16.60 -7.62
CA TYR A 51 16.15 17.23 -7.50
C TYR A 51 16.80 17.48 -8.87
N GLN A 52 16.69 16.53 -9.81
CA GLN A 52 17.21 16.68 -11.17
C GLN A 52 16.52 17.80 -11.96
N MET A 53 15.27 18.15 -11.65
CA MET A 53 14.63 19.34 -12.24
C MET A 53 15.32 20.65 -11.84
N ILE A 54 15.90 20.69 -10.63
CA ILE A 54 16.62 21.85 -10.09
C ILE A 54 18.09 21.79 -10.50
N ASN A 55 18.68 20.59 -10.47
CA ASN A 55 20.06 20.34 -10.84
C ASN A 55 20.19 19.13 -11.78
N PRO A 56 20.03 19.33 -13.10
CA PRO A 56 20.05 18.23 -14.08
C PRO A 56 21.42 17.56 -14.23
N THR A 57 22.48 18.17 -13.68
CA THR A 57 23.82 17.56 -13.67
C THR A 57 23.99 16.50 -12.59
N PHE A 58 22.99 16.37 -11.69
CA PHE A 58 23.01 15.39 -10.63
C PHE A 58 22.67 13.99 -11.17
N ILE A 59 23.69 13.14 -11.20
CA ILE A 59 23.59 11.74 -11.63
C ILE A 59 24.16 10.88 -10.50
N LEU A 60 23.46 9.84 -10.05
CA LEU A 60 23.98 8.91 -9.05
C LEU A 60 24.92 7.87 -9.68
N SER A 61 25.83 7.31 -8.90
CA SER A 61 26.60 6.15 -9.35
C SER A 61 25.72 4.91 -9.49
N ILE A 62 26.05 4.02 -10.44
CA ILE A 62 25.36 2.74 -10.69
C ILE A 62 25.21 1.92 -9.39
N LYS A 63 26.23 1.97 -8.53
CA LYS A 63 26.22 1.28 -7.23
C LYS A 63 25.14 1.83 -6.31
N ALA A 64 24.99 3.15 -6.23
CA ALA A 64 23.98 3.80 -5.42
C ALA A 64 22.56 3.54 -5.98
N GLU A 65 22.39 3.53 -7.30
CA GLU A 65 21.10 3.20 -7.93
C GLU A 65 20.67 1.75 -7.64
N ASN A 66 21.58 0.79 -7.75
CA ASN A 66 21.27 -0.61 -7.43
C ASN A 66 20.91 -0.76 -5.95
N ALA A 67 21.68 -0.14 -5.04
CA ALA A 67 21.36 -0.15 -3.61
C ALA A 67 19.98 0.48 -3.32
N LEU A 68 19.60 1.51 -4.07
CA LEU A 68 18.29 2.13 -3.95
C LEU A 68 17.16 1.21 -4.39
N ARG A 69 17.28 0.60 -5.57
CA ARG A 69 16.27 -0.33 -6.10
C ARG A 69 16.02 -1.50 -5.16
N GLU A 70 17.07 -2.09 -4.61
CA GLU A 70 16.98 -3.19 -3.64
C GLU A 70 16.22 -2.75 -2.38
N LYS A 71 16.46 -1.54 -1.87
CA LYS A 71 15.74 -1.03 -0.70
C LYS A 71 14.27 -0.72 -0.99
N ILE A 72 13.98 -0.16 -2.17
CA ILE A 72 12.60 0.09 -2.59
C ILE A 72 11.84 -1.22 -2.71
N LYS A 73 12.48 -2.25 -3.28
CA LYS A 73 11.90 -3.60 -3.36
C LYS A 73 11.60 -4.15 -1.96
N LYS A 74 12.57 -4.13 -1.05
CA LYS A 74 12.36 -4.56 0.35
C LYS A 74 11.26 -3.78 1.06
N LEU A 75 11.14 -2.48 0.79
CA LEU A 75 10.05 -1.66 1.32
C LEU A 75 8.70 -2.14 0.80
N LYS A 76 8.58 -2.39 -0.52
CA LYS A 76 7.34 -2.92 -1.11
C LYS A 76 6.98 -4.28 -0.53
N ASP A 77 7.93 -5.21 -0.47
CA ASP A 77 7.72 -6.54 0.10
C ASP A 77 7.25 -6.46 1.58
N LEU A 78 7.73 -5.48 2.34
CA LEU A 78 7.29 -5.23 3.72
C LEU A 78 5.86 -4.67 3.79
N PHE A 79 5.50 -3.75 2.89
CA PHE A 79 4.14 -3.20 2.84
C PHE A 79 3.12 -4.21 2.28
N GLU A 80 3.52 -5.11 1.40
CA GLU A 80 2.66 -6.17 0.86
C GLU A 80 2.37 -7.27 1.91
N GLN A 81 3.29 -7.55 2.84
CA GLN A 81 3.05 -8.51 3.94
C GLN A 81 2.13 -7.99 5.05
N GLU A 82 1.89 -6.67 5.12
CA GLU A 82 0.97 -6.10 6.12
C GLU A 82 -0.51 -6.13 5.66
N ASP A 83 -0.80 -6.54 4.42
CA ASP A 83 -2.18 -6.67 3.87
C ASP A 83 -2.70 -8.12 3.90
N ASP A 84 -1.93 -9.07 4.45
CA ASP A 84 -2.30 -10.49 4.63
C ASP A 84 -2.49 -10.86 6.11
N ASN A 85 -3.06 -9.95 6.92
CA ASN A 85 -3.55 -10.27 8.26
C ASN A 85 -5.03 -9.90 8.40
N ASP A 86 -5.90 -10.56 7.63
CA ASP A 86 -7.32 -10.67 7.97
C ASP A 86 -7.84 -12.08 7.63
N TRP A 87 -7.83 -12.93 8.67
CA TRP A 87 -8.51 -14.23 8.86
C TRP A 87 -7.99 -15.47 8.12
N ASP A 88 -7.03 -16.14 8.73
CA ASP A 88 -7.04 -17.60 8.79
C ASP A 88 -7.55 -18.02 10.18
N GLU A 89 -8.81 -18.45 10.28
CA GLU A 89 -9.24 -19.32 11.36
C GLU A 89 -10.20 -20.40 10.86
N GLU A 90 -9.65 -21.62 10.91
CA GLU A 90 -10.29 -22.91 11.17
C GLU A 90 -11.24 -23.56 10.15
N ASP A 91 -10.70 -24.69 9.68
CA ASP A 91 -11.27 -26.02 9.88
C ASP A 91 -12.35 -26.47 8.89
N GLY A 92 -12.07 -27.64 8.32
CA GLY A 92 -12.86 -28.24 7.26
C GLY A 92 -14.32 -28.43 7.65
N ASN A 93 -15.21 -27.94 6.81
CA ASN A 93 -16.46 -28.63 6.56
C ASN A 93 -16.85 -28.45 5.09
N GLU A 94 -16.70 -29.55 4.37
CA GLU A 94 -17.39 -29.82 3.12
C GLU A 94 -18.90 -29.66 3.37
N HIS A 95 -19.44 -28.48 3.06
CA HIS A 95 -20.89 -28.27 3.05
C HIS A 95 -21.28 -27.65 1.70
N PRO A 96 -21.90 -28.42 0.80
CA PRO A 96 -22.46 -27.87 -0.42
C PRO A 96 -23.69 -27.08 0.00
N LYS A 97 -23.69 -25.76 -0.17
CA LYS A 97 -24.89 -24.94 0.03
C LYS A 97 -25.02 -23.91 -1.08
N ASP A 98 -25.63 -24.41 -2.14
CA ASP A 98 -26.82 -23.84 -2.75
C ASP A 98 -26.70 -22.39 -3.22
N SER A 99 -26.59 -22.28 -4.55
CA SER A 99 -26.76 -21.07 -5.34
C SER A 99 -28.14 -20.45 -5.09
N TYR A 100 -28.32 -19.76 -3.97
CA TYR A 100 -29.52 -18.96 -3.71
C TYR A 100 -29.23 -17.50 -4.11
N GLY A 101 -29.69 -17.15 -5.32
CA GLY A 101 -29.81 -15.80 -5.91
C GLY A 101 -28.77 -14.77 -5.50
N SER A 102 -27.78 -14.52 -6.36
CA SER A 102 -26.72 -13.49 -6.19
C SER A 102 -27.20 -12.02 -6.27
N SER A 103 -28.51 -11.77 -6.24
CA SER A 103 -29.10 -10.44 -6.24
C SER A 103 -29.67 -10.18 -4.84
N GLY A 104 -28.99 -9.39 -4.02
CA GLY A 104 -29.53 -8.83 -2.77
C GLY A 104 -29.44 -7.31 -2.76
N THR A 105 -29.32 -6.70 -3.94
CA THR A 105 -29.03 -5.28 -4.12
C THR A 105 -30.30 -4.44 -4.27
N LYS A 106 -31.42 -5.05 -4.70
CA LYS A 106 -32.72 -4.40 -4.90
C LYS A 106 -33.45 -4.19 -3.58
N TYR A 107 -33.46 -5.20 -2.72
CA TYR A 107 -34.13 -5.12 -1.41
C TYR A 107 -33.17 -5.27 -0.22
N GLY A 108 -31.87 -5.38 -0.46
CA GLY A 108 -30.87 -5.29 0.59
C GLY A 108 -30.83 -6.51 1.51
N TRP A 109 -31.10 -7.71 1.00
CA TRP A 109 -31.21 -8.94 1.80
C TRP A 109 -32.28 -8.84 2.89
N TYR A 110 -33.45 -8.30 2.55
CA TYR A 110 -34.53 -8.04 3.51
C TYR A 110 -34.95 -9.33 4.22
N ASN A 111 -34.85 -9.36 5.56
CA ASN A 111 -35.07 -10.54 6.41
C ASN A 111 -34.24 -11.78 6.02
N GLY A 112 -33.10 -11.60 5.37
CA GLY A 112 -32.20 -12.70 4.97
C GLY A 112 -32.60 -13.41 3.66
N PHE A 113 -33.62 -12.92 2.96
CA PHE A 113 -34.01 -13.44 1.65
C PHE A 113 -33.34 -12.65 0.52
N SER A 114 -32.94 -13.35 -0.55
CA SER A 114 -32.42 -12.71 -1.77
C SER A 114 -33.55 -12.10 -2.59
N ASP A 115 -33.19 -11.16 -3.48
CA ASP A 115 -34.14 -10.44 -4.32
C ASP A 115 -34.93 -11.40 -5.23
N ASP A 116 -34.29 -12.45 -5.75
CA ASP A 116 -34.95 -13.47 -6.57
C ASP A 116 -36.06 -14.19 -5.80
N VAL A 117 -35.89 -14.37 -4.50
CA VAL A 117 -36.84 -15.07 -3.62
C VAL A 117 -37.95 -14.14 -3.22
N ILE A 118 -37.60 -12.88 -2.95
CA ILE A 118 -38.58 -11.83 -2.73
C ILE A 118 -39.44 -11.67 -3.98
N ASP A 119 -38.85 -11.66 -5.16
CA ASP A 119 -39.57 -11.53 -6.44
C ASP A 119 -40.40 -12.80 -6.77
N ASP A 120 -39.88 -14.02 -6.57
CA ASP A 120 -40.58 -15.27 -6.94
C ASP A 120 -41.56 -15.79 -5.89
N ALA A 121 -41.22 -15.73 -4.60
CA ALA A 121 -42.02 -16.30 -3.51
C ALA A 121 -42.86 -15.26 -2.77
N PHE A 122 -42.46 -13.98 -2.81
CA PHE A 122 -43.12 -12.88 -2.11
C PHE A 122 -43.66 -11.79 -3.08
N GLU A 123 -43.76 -12.12 -4.37
CA GLU A 123 -44.27 -11.27 -5.47
C GLU A 123 -43.56 -9.91 -5.62
N GLY A 124 -42.32 -9.82 -5.15
CA GLY A 124 -41.52 -8.61 -5.16
C GLY A 124 -41.85 -7.64 -4.02
N ASP A 125 -42.58 -8.07 -2.99
CA ASP A 125 -42.84 -7.28 -1.80
C ASP A 125 -42.02 -7.82 -0.61
N PRO A 126 -40.92 -7.14 -0.23
CA PRO A 126 -40.09 -7.55 0.91
C PRO A 126 -40.86 -7.62 2.23
N SER A 127 -41.93 -6.84 2.39
CA SER A 127 -42.71 -6.80 3.64
C SER A 127 -43.53 -8.07 3.87
N ASN A 128 -43.81 -8.84 2.81
CA ASN A 128 -44.47 -10.14 2.89
C ASN A 128 -43.60 -11.23 3.52
N THR A 129 -42.27 -11.01 3.64
CA THR A 129 -41.38 -11.90 4.41
C THR A 129 -41.73 -11.96 5.90
N TRP A 130 -42.56 -11.03 6.39
CA TRP A 130 -43.06 -10.99 7.76
C TRP A 130 -44.45 -11.63 7.92
N ASN A 131 -45.22 -11.75 6.83
CA ASN A 131 -46.60 -12.25 6.84
C ASN A 131 -46.69 -13.73 6.40
N VAL A 132 -45.61 -14.48 6.63
CA VAL A 132 -45.56 -15.94 6.50
C VAL A 132 -46.09 -16.54 7.81
N ASP A 133 -47.35 -16.98 7.80
CA ASP A 133 -47.95 -17.89 8.79
C ASP A 133 -47.90 -19.33 8.25
#